data_AF-A0A937J419-F1
#
_entry.id   AF-A0A937J419-F1
#
_cell.length_a   1.000
_cell.length_b   1.000
_cell.length_c   1.000
_cell.angle_alpha   90.00
_cell.angle_beta   90.00
_cell.angle_gamma   90.00
#
_symmetry.space_group_name_H-M   'P 1'
#
loop_
_entity.id
_entity.type
_entity.pdbx_description
1 polymer ?
#
loop_
_entity_poly.entity_id
_entity_poly.type
_entity_poly.pdbx_seq_one_letter_code
_entity_poly.pdbx_strand_id
1 'polypeptide(L)'
;MEKKLYTYALAFISVIVLLSIIWPYEHKLIDWQAPADYSVLESDEIFFNNTRIYKYRTDERAELTSQGFKTHRSLKYLKDTTMPFLNFSIVNNWRADQAYIVAEPGARKFFRDTVTIRVDAVEVKIYLDKMDFEQHYQLAALLFQNALDYHRP
;
A
#
# COMPACT_ATOMS: atom_id res chain seq x y z
N MET A 1 -28.88 -40.73 -19.73
CA MET A 1 -28.20 -40.24 -18.51
C MET A 1 -27.57 -38.87 -18.75
N GLU A 2 -26.92 -38.66 -19.90
CA GLU A 2 -26.28 -37.41 -20.33
C GLU A 2 -27.19 -36.16 -20.29
N LYS A 3 -28.43 -36.22 -20.81
CA LYS A 3 -29.35 -35.05 -20.78
C LYS A 3 -29.61 -34.52 -19.37
N LYS A 4 -29.76 -35.40 -18.37
CA LYS A 4 -29.97 -34.98 -16.97
C LYS A 4 -28.72 -34.32 -16.40
N LEU A 5 -27.53 -34.82 -16.76
CA LEU A 5 -26.25 -34.23 -16.35
C LEU A 5 -26.10 -32.80 -16.92
N TYR A 6 -26.42 -32.59 -18.19
CA TYR A 6 -26.39 -31.24 -18.79
C TYR A 6 -27.40 -30.30 -18.14
N THR A 7 -28.61 -30.77 -17.79
CA THR A 7 -29.59 -29.94 -17.09
C THR A 7 -29.11 -29.53 -15.69
N TYR A 8 -28.50 -30.45 -14.94
CA TYR A 8 -27.94 -30.14 -13.63
C TYR A 8 -26.73 -29.21 -13.72
N ALA A 9 -25.85 -29.40 -14.71
CA ALA A 9 -24.72 -28.50 -14.95
C ALA A 9 -25.19 -27.09 -15.32
N LEU A 10 -26.20 -26.98 -16.20
CA LEU A 10 -26.79 -25.70 -16.58
C LEU A 10 -27.43 -24.99 -15.38
N ALA A 11 -28.17 -25.72 -14.55
CA ALA A 11 -28.76 -25.18 -13.34
C ALA A 11 -27.69 -24.68 -12.36
N PHE A 12 -26.61 -25.45 -12.16
CA PHE A 12 -25.50 -25.08 -11.29
C PHE A 12 -24.77 -23.81 -11.78
N ILE A 13 -24.44 -23.75 -13.07
CA ILE A 13 -23.83 -22.55 -13.67
C ILE A 13 -24.75 -21.34 -13.55
N SER A 14 -26.06 -21.52 -13.80
CA SER A 14 -27.04 -20.43 -13.69
C SER A 14 -27.13 -19.89 -12.27
N VAL A 15 -27.08 -20.77 -11.26
CA VAL A 15 -27.07 -20.39 -9.84
C VAL A 15 -25.79 -19.62 -9.49
N ILE A 16 -24.62 -20.08 -9.95
CA ILE A 16 -23.35 -19.36 -9.71
C ILE A 16 -23.38 -17.96 -10.35
N VAL A 17 -23.87 -17.84 -11.57
CA VAL A 17 -23.99 -16.55 -12.26
C VAL A 17 -24.95 -15.62 -11.50
N LEU A 18 -26.11 -16.12 -11.07
CA LEU A 18 -27.04 -15.35 -10.24
C LEU A 18 -26.39 -14.89 -8.92
N LEU A 19 -25.66 -15.77 -8.24
CA LEU A 19 -24.94 -15.42 -7.02
C LEU A 19 -23.86 -14.35 -7.26
N SER A 20 -23.16 -14.37 -8.39
CA SER A 20 -22.16 -13.34 -8.73
C SER A 20 -22.77 -11.96 -9.00
N ILE A 21 -24.03 -11.89 -9.43
CA ILE A 21 -24.77 -10.64 -9.66
C ILE A 21 -25.34 -10.11 -8.34
N ILE A 22 -25.88 -10.99 -7.49
CA ILE A 22 -26.46 -10.62 -6.19
C ILE A 22 -25.36 -10.23 -5.19
N TRP A 23 -24.20 -10.88 -5.29
CA TRP A 23 -23.04 -10.65 -4.44
C TRP A 23 -21.87 -10.15 -5.27
N PRO A 24 -21.94 -8.92 -5.82
CA PRO A 24 -20.81 -8.36 -6.51
C PRO A 24 -19.63 -8.31 -5.53
N TYR A 25 -18.44 -8.66 -6.03
CA TYR A 25 -17.22 -8.52 -5.23
C TYR A 25 -17.00 -7.04 -4.95
N GLU A 26 -17.39 -6.59 -3.76
CA GLU A 26 -17.01 -5.27 -3.28
C GLU A 26 -15.50 -5.28 -3.09
N HIS A 27 -14.80 -4.41 -3.83
CA HIS A 27 -13.43 -4.10 -3.48
C HIS A 27 -13.43 -3.70 -2.01
N LYS A 28 -12.62 -4.38 -1.17
CA LYS A 28 -12.41 -3.95 0.21
C LYS A 28 -11.94 -2.49 0.17
N LEU A 29 -12.88 -1.58 0.42
CA LEU A 29 -12.61 -0.17 0.56
C LEU A 29 -11.75 -0.04 1.81
N ILE A 30 -10.57 0.54 1.68
CA ILE A 30 -9.73 0.85 2.85
C ILE A 30 -10.48 1.91 3.64
N ASP A 31 -10.87 1.61 4.88
CA ASP A 31 -11.41 2.63 5.76
C ASP A 31 -10.25 3.47 6.28
N TRP A 32 -10.06 4.63 5.66
CA TRP A 32 -8.97 5.54 5.99
C TRP A 32 -9.13 6.25 7.33
N GLN A 33 -10.30 6.16 7.97
CA GLN A 33 -10.53 6.70 9.31
C GLN A 33 -10.27 5.68 10.41
N ALA A 34 -10.16 4.40 10.06
CA ALA A 34 -9.75 3.37 11.01
C ALA A 34 -8.26 3.54 11.37
N PRO A 35 -7.84 3.15 12.59
CA PRO A 35 -6.43 3.13 12.94
C PRO A 35 -5.65 2.21 11.99
N ALA A 36 -4.44 2.60 11.63
CA ALA A 36 -3.60 1.80 10.75
C ALA A 36 -3.29 0.44 11.39
N ASP A 37 -3.57 -0.63 10.65
CA ASP A 37 -3.10 -1.97 11.00
C ASP A 37 -1.78 -2.24 10.27
N TYR A 38 -0.74 -2.49 11.05
CA TYR A 38 0.60 -2.78 10.55
C TYR A 38 0.88 -4.28 10.49
N SER A 39 -0.01 -5.12 10.99
CA SER A 39 0.20 -6.57 11.01
C SER A 39 0.27 -7.14 9.59
N VAL A 40 1.18 -8.08 9.39
CA VAL A 40 1.39 -8.78 8.13
C VAL A 40 1.09 -10.25 8.37
N LEU A 41 0.03 -10.75 7.74
CA LEU A 41 -0.23 -12.18 7.72
C LEU A 41 0.68 -12.84 6.69
N GLU A 42 1.02 -14.11 6.91
CA GLU A 42 1.78 -14.91 5.94
C GLU A 42 1.10 -14.91 4.56
N SER A 43 -0.23 -14.96 4.52
CA SER A 43 -0.99 -14.85 3.28
C SER A 43 -0.77 -13.53 2.54
N ASP A 44 -0.60 -12.43 3.27
CA ASP A 44 -0.39 -11.10 2.69
C ASP A 44 1.04 -10.96 2.15
N GLU A 45 2.02 -11.54 2.84
CA GLU A 45 3.40 -11.61 2.33
C GLU A 45 3.46 -12.45 1.05
N ILE A 46 2.84 -13.63 1.03
CA ILE A 46 2.76 -14.49 -0.16
C ILE A 46 2.08 -13.74 -1.31
N PHE A 47 0.95 -13.07 -1.03
CA PHE A 47 0.25 -12.29 -2.03
C PHE A 47 1.13 -11.16 -2.58
N PHE A 48 1.82 -10.41 -1.73
CA PHE A 48 2.71 -9.33 -2.14
C PHE A 48 3.84 -9.85 -3.02
N ASN A 49 4.49 -10.94 -2.59
CA ASN A 49 5.59 -11.58 -3.32
C ASN A 49 5.15 -12.14 -4.67
N ASN A 50 3.92 -12.63 -4.81
CA ASN A 50 3.44 -13.19 -6.07
C ASN A 50 2.87 -12.14 -7.03
N THR A 51 2.22 -11.09 -6.50
CA THR A 51 1.39 -10.19 -7.32
C THR A 51 1.88 -8.76 -7.40
N ARG A 52 2.75 -8.31 -6.48
CA ARG A 52 3.18 -6.91 -6.40
C ARG A 52 4.68 -6.74 -6.51
N ILE A 53 5.48 -7.74 -6.13
CA ILE A 53 6.94 -7.62 -6.06
C ILE A 53 7.60 -7.11 -7.34
N TYR A 54 7.05 -7.45 -8.52
CA TYR A 54 7.61 -7.03 -9.81
C TYR A 54 7.61 -5.50 -10.03
N LYS A 55 6.83 -4.74 -9.24
CA LYS A 55 6.83 -3.26 -9.26
C LYS A 55 7.81 -2.66 -8.25
N TYR A 56 8.49 -3.47 -7.47
CA TYR A 56 9.36 -3.04 -6.38
C TYR A 56 10.77 -3.62 -6.53
N ARG A 57 11.73 -2.91 -5.95
CA ARG A 57 13.08 -3.38 -5.70
C ARG A 57 13.24 -3.50 -4.18
N THR A 58 13.60 -4.69 -3.73
CA THR A 58 13.97 -4.93 -2.33
C THR A 58 15.43 -4.53 -2.13
N ASP A 59 15.70 -3.65 -1.17
CA ASP A 59 17.05 -3.29 -0.74
C ASP A 59 17.40 -4.13 0.50
N GLU A 60 18.33 -5.06 0.34
CA GLU A 60 18.76 -6.01 1.36
C GLU A 60 20.14 -5.60 1.90
N ARG A 61 20.23 -4.43 2.50
CA ARG A 61 21.46 -4.02 3.18
C ARG A 61 21.73 -4.94 4.36
N ALA A 62 22.92 -5.50 4.44
CA ALA A 62 23.31 -6.45 5.50
C ALA A 62 22.98 -5.93 6.92
N GLU A 63 23.18 -4.65 7.16
CA GLU A 63 22.85 -3.97 8.42
C GLU A 63 21.36 -4.06 8.77
N LEU A 64 20.47 -3.75 7.82
CA LEU A 64 19.02 -3.77 8.00
C LEU A 64 18.50 -5.21 8.07
N THR A 65 19.01 -6.08 7.21
CA THR A 65 18.63 -7.50 7.18
C THR A 65 18.99 -8.17 8.50
N SER A 66 20.16 -7.87 9.09
CA SER A 66 20.57 -8.39 10.41
C SER A 66 19.64 -7.97 11.54
N GLN A 67 18.96 -6.83 11.40
CA GLN A 67 17.98 -6.29 12.35
C GLN A 67 16.55 -6.78 12.07
N GLY A 68 16.33 -7.48 10.96
CA GLY A 68 15.00 -8.02 10.62
C GLY A 68 14.21 -7.15 9.65
N PHE A 69 14.85 -6.17 8.99
CA PHE A 69 14.17 -5.24 8.09
C PHE A 69 14.48 -5.54 6.62
N LYS A 70 13.44 -5.40 5.79
CA LYS A 70 13.53 -5.38 4.32
C LYS A 70 12.83 -4.13 3.81
N THR A 71 13.48 -3.35 2.96
CA THR A 71 12.87 -2.14 2.38
C THR A 71 12.51 -2.39 0.92
N HIS A 72 11.23 -2.29 0.58
CA HIS A 72 10.73 -2.35 -0.78
C HIS A 72 10.50 -0.93 -1.32
N ARG A 73 11.23 -0.56 -2.37
CA ARG A 73 11.07 0.72 -3.08
C ARG A 73 10.42 0.50 -4.43
N SER A 74 9.52 1.38 -4.84
CA SER A 74 8.94 1.32 -6.19
C SER A 74 10.05 1.37 -7.25
N LEU A 75 9.89 0.66 -8.37
CA LEU A 75 10.78 0.82 -9.52
C LEU A 75 10.71 2.22 -10.14
N LYS A 76 9.65 2.98 -9.85
CA LYS A 76 9.50 4.40 -10.23
C LYS A 76 10.14 5.36 -9.22
N TYR A 77 10.85 4.85 -8.22
CA TYR A 77 11.53 5.67 -7.22
C TYR A 77 12.54 6.62 -7.87
N LEU A 78 12.43 7.91 -7.55
CA LEU A 78 13.27 8.95 -8.11
C LEU A 78 14.35 9.39 -7.11
N LYS A 79 15.61 9.19 -7.51
CA LYS A 79 16.77 9.84 -6.89
C LYS A 79 17.14 11.09 -7.67
N ASP A 80 16.24 12.05 -7.71
CA ASP A 80 16.57 13.36 -8.27
C ASP A 80 17.14 14.25 -7.16
N THR A 81 18.30 14.85 -7.44
CA THR A 81 18.95 15.81 -6.53
C THR A 81 18.68 17.26 -6.89
N THR A 82 17.98 17.51 -7.99
CA THR A 82 17.70 18.85 -8.51
C THR A 82 16.34 19.37 -8.07
N MET A 83 15.38 18.48 -7.81
CA MET A 83 14.01 18.83 -7.40
C MET A 83 13.61 18.18 -6.07
N PRO A 84 12.69 18.80 -5.30
CA PRO A 84 12.18 18.26 -4.05
C PRO A 84 11.17 17.14 -4.32
N PHE A 85 11.66 15.91 -4.52
CA PHE A 85 10.80 14.75 -4.68
C PHE A 85 10.66 13.96 -3.38
N LEU A 86 9.44 13.55 -3.05
CA LEU A 86 9.14 12.69 -1.90
C LEU A 86 8.62 11.34 -2.42
N ASN A 87 9.35 10.27 -2.12
CA ASN A 87 8.96 8.90 -2.44
C ASN A 87 8.29 8.26 -1.23
N PHE A 88 7.65 7.11 -1.44
CA PHE A 88 7.22 6.22 -0.37
C PHE A 88 7.86 4.84 -0.55
N SER A 89 8.31 4.26 0.56
CA SER A 89 8.85 2.90 0.62
C SER A 89 8.08 2.08 1.63
N ILE A 90 8.03 0.77 1.41
CA ILE A 90 7.45 -0.20 2.35
C ILE A 90 8.61 -0.80 3.13
N VAL A 91 8.58 -0.65 4.45
CA VAL A 91 9.56 -1.23 5.36
C VAL A 91 8.90 -2.41 6.06
N ASN A 92 9.29 -3.62 5.68
CA ASN A 92 8.84 -4.86 6.29
C ASN A 92 9.81 -5.24 7.43
N ASN A 93 9.27 -5.40 8.63
CA ASN A 93 9.91 -6.00 9.78
C ASN A 93 9.42 -7.45 9.94
N TRP A 94 10.11 -8.39 9.30
CA TRP A 94 9.72 -9.80 9.27
C TRP A 94 9.87 -10.50 10.63
N ARG A 95 10.55 -9.87 11.61
CA ARG A 95 10.67 -10.42 12.97
C ARG A 95 9.48 -10.09 13.87
N ALA A 96 8.75 -9.02 13.55
CA ALA A 96 7.61 -8.56 14.32
C ALA A 96 6.29 -8.73 13.55
N ASP A 97 6.33 -9.40 12.39
CA ASP A 97 5.19 -9.57 11.48
C ASP A 97 4.50 -8.23 11.17
N GLN A 98 5.30 -7.20 10.88
CA GLN A 98 4.82 -5.84 10.68
C GLN A 98 5.39 -5.19 9.42
N ALA A 99 4.58 -4.38 8.74
CA ALA A 99 5.04 -3.56 7.62
C ALA A 99 4.56 -2.12 7.75
N TYR A 100 5.45 -1.19 7.42
CA TYR A 100 5.25 0.23 7.56
C TYR A 100 5.41 0.93 6.22
N ILE A 101 4.66 2.01 6.01
CA ILE A 101 4.90 2.93 4.90
C ILE A 101 5.76 4.07 5.43
N VAL A 102 6.87 4.36 4.75
CA VAL A 102 7.80 5.42 5.14
C VAL A 102 7.98 6.40 4.00
N ALA A 103 7.90 7.69 4.30
CA ALA A 103 8.17 8.75 3.35
C ALA A 103 9.69 8.96 3.23
N GLU A 104 10.22 8.80 2.02
CA GLU A 104 11.65 8.83 1.73
C GLU A 104 11.97 9.97 0.75
N PRO A 105 12.69 11.03 1.17
CA PRO A 105 13.02 12.13 0.28
C PRO A 105 14.04 11.68 -0.78
N GLY A 106 13.79 12.00 -2.05
CA GLY A 106 14.73 11.74 -3.15
C GLY A 106 16.06 12.48 -2.98
N ALA A 107 16.00 13.68 -2.38
CA ALA A 107 17.18 14.43 -1.97
C ALA A 107 16.98 15.13 -0.63
N ARG A 108 17.82 14.74 0.33
CA ARG A 108 17.70 15.16 1.71
C ARG A 108 17.82 16.67 1.93
N LYS A 109 18.54 17.39 1.08
CA LYS A 109 18.76 18.83 1.21
C LYS A 109 17.47 19.66 1.21
N PHE A 110 16.41 19.16 0.58
CA PHE A 110 15.12 19.86 0.49
C PHE A 110 14.20 19.61 1.69
N PHE A 111 14.55 18.66 2.56
CA PHE A 111 13.68 18.12 3.61
C PHE A 111 14.42 18.09 4.96
N ARG A 112 15.26 19.09 5.23
CA ARG A 112 16.05 19.20 6.47
C ARG A 112 15.27 19.80 7.65
N ASP A 113 14.28 20.62 7.34
CA ASP A 113 13.43 21.32 8.30
C ASP A 113 11.96 20.98 8.07
N THR A 114 11.08 21.66 8.81
CA THR A 114 9.63 21.54 8.59
C THR A 114 9.26 21.96 7.17
N VAL A 115 8.60 21.06 6.45
CA VAL A 115 8.07 21.27 5.10
C VAL A 115 6.56 21.34 5.17
N THR A 116 6.00 22.35 4.53
CA THR A 116 4.56 22.46 4.32
C THR A 116 4.19 21.82 2.98
N ILE A 117 3.30 20.83 3.02
CA ILE A 117 2.71 20.21 1.85
C ILE A 117 1.26 20.68 1.77
N ARG A 118 0.88 21.28 0.64
CA ARG A 118 -0.50 21.63 0.34
C ARG A 118 -1.08 20.63 -0.65
N VAL A 119 -2.18 20.01 -0.27
CA VAL A 119 -2.94 19.05 -1.09
C VAL A 119 -4.35 19.59 -1.19
N ASP A 120 -4.68 20.18 -2.34
CA ASP A 120 -5.93 20.93 -2.54
C ASP A 120 -6.18 21.98 -1.43
N ALA A 121 -7.26 21.87 -0.66
CA ALA A 121 -7.59 22.75 0.45
C ALA A 121 -6.88 22.40 1.77
N VAL A 122 -6.21 21.24 1.85
CA VAL A 122 -5.56 20.75 3.07
C VAL A 122 -4.09 21.15 3.09
N GLU A 123 -3.65 21.70 4.22
CA GLU A 123 -2.24 22.02 4.46
C GLU A 123 -1.70 21.15 5.60
N VAL A 124 -0.63 20.41 5.32
CA VAL A 124 0.05 19.55 6.31
C VAL A 124 1.48 20.03 6.49
N LYS A 125 1.90 20.18 7.74
CA LYS A 125 3.29 20.47 8.09
C LYS A 125 3.96 19.18 8.54
N ILE A 126 5.01 18.79 7.84
CA ILE A 126 5.77 17.58 8.15
C ILE A 126 7.18 17.95 8.55
N TYR A 127 7.74 17.20 9.49
CA TYR A 127 9.17 17.20 9.74
C TYR A 127 9.66 15.76 9.67
N LEU A 128 10.15 15.36 8.49
CA LEU A 128 10.42 13.97 8.12
C LEU A 128 11.28 13.19 9.13
N ASP A 129 12.16 13.84 9.88
CA ASP A 129 13.02 13.16 10.88
C ASP A 129 12.36 12.87 12.21
N LYS A 130 11.27 13.57 12.48
CA LYS A 130 10.51 13.43 13.71
C LYS A 130 9.19 12.70 13.48
N MET A 131 8.97 12.22 12.26
CA MET A 131 7.78 11.46 11.94
C MET A 131 7.88 10.06 12.52
N ASP A 132 6.80 9.64 13.19
CA ASP A 132 6.58 8.24 13.52
C ASP A 132 5.89 7.51 12.33
N PHE A 133 5.74 6.19 12.46
CA PHE A 133 5.13 5.37 11.41
C PHE A 133 3.67 5.73 11.12
N GLU A 134 2.94 6.21 12.12
CA GLU A 134 1.55 6.65 11.99
C GLU A 134 1.48 7.94 11.16
N GLN A 135 2.33 8.92 11.45
CA GLN A 135 2.42 10.15 10.68
C GLN A 135 2.85 9.90 9.24
N HIS A 136 3.76 8.94 9.00
CA HIS A 136 4.11 8.53 7.63
C HIS A 136 2.92 7.89 6.90
N TYR A 137 2.16 7.03 7.58
CA TYR A 137 0.96 6.42 7.02
C TYR A 137 -0.12 7.48 6.71
N GLN A 138 -0.40 8.38 7.64
CA GLN A 138 -1.38 9.47 7.45
C GLN A 138 -1.04 10.37 6.28
N LEU A 139 0.25 10.73 6.11
CA LEU A 139 0.70 11.49 4.96
C LEU A 139 0.48 10.73 3.65
N ALA A 140 0.82 9.44 3.62
CA ALA A 140 0.61 8.60 2.44
C ALA A 140 -0.89 8.44 2.11
N ALA A 141 -1.72 8.20 3.12
CA ALA A 141 -3.17 8.08 2.99
C ALA A 141 -3.80 9.36 2.45
N LEU A 142 -3.42 10.53 3.00
CA LEU A 142 -3.88 11.83 2.52
C LEU A 142 -3.56 12.01 1.03
N LEU A 143 -2.31 11.78 0.63
CA LEU A 143 -1.90 11.94 -0.77
C LEU A 143 -2.61 10.94 -1.69
N PHE A 144 -2.80 9.70 -1.23
CA PHE A 144 -3.45 8.66 -2.03
C PHE A 144 -4.95 8.93 -2.23
N GLN A 145 -5.68 9.35 -1.18
CA GLN A 145 -7.09 9.72 -1.27
C GLN A 145 -7.31 10.87 -2.27
N ASN A 146 -6.47 11.90 -2.18
CA ASN A 146 -6.53 13.05 -3.08
C ASN A 146 -6.13 12.71 -4.52
N ALA A 147 -5.20 11.78 -4.73
CA ALA A 147 -4.75 11.39 -6.07
C ALA A 147 -5.76 10.54 -6.86
N LEU A 148 -6.74 9.91 -6.19
CA LEU A 148 -7.73 9.02 -6.80
C LEU A 148 -9.15 9.60 -6.81
N ASP A 149 -9.34 10.88 -6.45
CA ASP A 149 -10.66 11.49 -6.19
C ASP A 149 -11.54 10.60 -5.29
N TYR A 150 -10.92 9.85 -4.38
CA TYR A 150 -11.58 8.79 -3.62
C TYR A 150 -12.36 9.38 -2.45
N HIS A 151 -13.52 9.95 -2.75
CA HIS A 151 -14.45 10.45 -1.75
C HIS A 151 -15.40 9.30 -1.37
N ARG A 152 -15.46 8.97 -0.08
CA ARG A 152 -16.45 8.02 0.46
C ARG A 152 -17.85 8.56 0.09
N PRO A 153 -18.74 7.79 -0.54
CA PRO A 153 -20.13 8.20 -0.74
C PRO A 153 -20.86 8.37 0.60
#